data_AF-A0A1T1E414-F1
#
_entry.id   AF-A0A1T1E414-F1
#
_cell.length_a   1.000
_cell.length_b   1.000
_cell.length_c   1.000
_cell.angle_alpha   90.00
_cell.angle_beta   90.00
_cell.angle_gamma   90.00
#
_symmetry.space_group_name_H-M   'P 1'
#
loop_
_entity.id
_entity.type
_entity.pdbx_description
1 polymer ?
#
loop_
_entity_poly.entity_id
_entity_poly.type
_entity_poly.pdbx_seq_one_letter_code
_entity_poly.pdbx_strand_id
1 'polypeptide(L)'
;MGESYQEDGVLAKLVIKCPKLRVLISPSAPNSDFFRNQHNTLELLNVSAGYAHENFIENLSIYNCFPMLTNLQFGEYNETYMNNYLDLTTPFDHYKKLFSSGILKNLRMFILENPVCSEEELSEIKTLLKDCQFRVIRWSSE
;
A
#
# COMPACT_ATOMS: atom_id res chain seq x y z
N MET A 1 10.01 -28.36 -2.00
CA MET A 1 10.38 -27.25 -1.10
C MET A 1 10.03 -25.99 -1.85
N GLY A 2 8.84 -25.43 -1.60
CA GLY A 2 8.44 -24.16 -2.22
C GLY A 2 9.03 -23.03 -1.39
N GLU A 3 9.80 -22.16 -2.04
CA GLU A 3 10.25 -20.90 -1.44
C GLU A 3 9.00 -20.12 -1.00
N SER A 4 9.01 -19.64 0.24
CA SER A 4 7.95 -18.75 0.72
C SER A 4 8.00 -17.46 -0.11
N TYR A 5 6.91 -17.05 -0.74
CA TYR A 5 6.83 -15.77 -1.48
C TYR A 5 6.78 -14.53 -0.57
N GLN A 6 7.13 -14.70 0.71
CA GLN A 6 7.13 -13.65 1.71
C GLN A 6 8.29 -12.67 1.50
N GLU A 7 8.08 -11.43 1.93
CA GLU A 7 9.07 -10.37 1.78
C GLU A 7 10.25 -10.49 2.76
N ASP A 8 10.12 -11.27 3.85
CA ASP A 8 11.18 -11.62 4.82
C ASP A 8 11.95 -10.41 5.42
N GLY A 9 11.31 -9.24 5.47
CA GLY A 9 11.85 -8.01 6.06
C GLY A 9 13.04 -7.42 5.31
N VAL A 10 13.21 -7.77 4.03
CA VAL A 10 14.30 -7.29 3.17
C VAL A 10 14.26 -5.76 3.02
N LEU A 11 13.10 -5.19 2.75
CA LEU A 11 12.85 -3.75 2.62
C LEU A 11 13.10 -3.03 3.94
N ALA A 12 12.75 -3.62 5.08
CA ALA A 12 13.07 -3.06 6.39
C ALA A 12 14.59 -2.93 6.58
N LYS A 13 15.34 -3.99 6.26
CA LYS A 13 16.82 -4.00 6.33
C LYS A 13 17.44 -3.02 5.33
N LEU A 14 16.85 -2.88 4.14
CA LEU A 14 17.32 -1.96 3.11
C LEU A 14 17.19 -0.50 3.56
N VAL A 15 16.00 -0.10 4.03
CA VAL A 15 15.75 1.30 4.39
C VAL A 15 16.57 1.75 5.59
N ILE A 16 16.86 0.87 6.54
CA ILE A 16 17.79 1.16 7.66
C ILE A 16 19.18 1.59 7.14
N LYS A 17 19.64 1.01 6.03
CA LYS A 17 20.94 1.36 5.42
C LYS A 17 20.87 2.64 4.57
N CYS A 18 19.67 3.18 4.34
CA CYS A 18 19.41 4.32 3.49
C CYS A 18 18.68 5.43 4.26
N PRO A 19 19.28 6.06 5.28
CA PRO A 19 18.61 7.03 6.17
C PRO A 19 18.16 8.34 5.49
N LYS A 20 18.54 8.54 4.22
CA LYS A 20 18.14 9.70 3.39
C LYS A 20 17.26 9.28 2.21
N LEU A 21 16.70 8.06 2.22
CA LEU A 21 15.84 7.56 1.16
C LEU A 21 14.59 8.42 1.06
N ARG A 22 14.33 8.99 -0.11
CA ARG A 22 13.14 9.82 -0.38
C ARG A 22 12.08 9.10 -1.20
N VAL A 23 12.49 8.13 -1.99
CA VAL A 23 11.63 7.40 -2.91
C VAL A 23 11.93 5.91 -2.76
N LEU A 24 10.89 5.12 -2.50
CA LEU A 24 10.96 3.66 -2.52
C LEU A 24 9.94 3.14 -3.53
N ILE A 25 10.42 2.37 -4.49
CA ILE A 25 9.60 1.63 -5.46
C ILE A 25 9.94 0.15 -5.29
N SER A 26 8.94 -0.69 -5.04
CA SER A 26 9.12 -2.12 -4.81
C SER A 26 8.02 -2.93 -5.50
N PRO A 27 8.35 -4.03 -6.19
CA PRO A 27 7.34 -4.94 -6.76
C PRO A 27 6.66 -5.82 -5.70
N SER A 28 7.06 -5.71 -4.43
CA SER A 28 6.49 -6.45 -3.30
C SER A 28 6.17 -5.53 -2.12
N ALA A 29 5.12 -5.89 -1.40
CA ALA A 29 4.69 -5.21 -0.19
C ALA A 29 5.64 -5.53 0.96
N PRO A 30 6.08 -4.54 1.75
CA PRO A 30 6.87 -4.80 2.94
C PRO A 30 6.03 -5.45 4.04
N ASN A 31 6.64 -6.36 4.81
CA ASN A 31 6.02 -6.91 6.00
C ASN A 31 6.00 -5.91 7.17
N SER A 32 5.45 -6.33 8.32
CA SER A 32 5.30 -5.49 9.52
C SER A 32 6.61 -4.90 10.08
N ASP A 33 7.78 -5.53 9.83
CA ASP A 33 9.07 -5.04 10.34
C ASP A 33 9.45 -3.69 9.71
N PHE A 34 9.02 -3.43 8.48
CA PHE A 34 9.23 -2.17 7.79
C PHE A 34 8.65 -0.99 8.56
N PHE A 35 7.49 -1.19 9.18
CA PHE A 35 6.73 -0.15 9.87
C PHE A 35 7.26 0.16 11.29
N ARG A 36 8.14 -0.69 11.83
CA ARG A 36 8.75 -0.51 13.16
C ARG A 36 9.78 0.63 13.20
N ASN A 37 10.24 1.10 12.04
CA ASN A 37 11.23 2.16 11.91
C ASN A 37 10.57 3.47 11.47
N GLN A 38 11.13 4.61 11.89
CA GLN A 38 10.70 5.93 11.41
C GLN A 38 11.32 6.25 10.05
N HIS A 39 10.47 6.54 9.06
CA HIS A 39 10.84 6.88 7.69
C HIS A 39 10.81 8.39 7.47
N ASN A 40 11.70 9.09 8.17
CA ASN A 40 11.66 10.56 8.29
C ASN A 40 11.86 11.34 6.98
N THR A 41 12.41 10.70 5.94
CA THR A 41 12.70 11.35 4.65
C THR A 41 11.89 10.79 3.50
N LEU A 42 11.10 9.73 3.70
CA LEU A 42 10.39 9.06 2.63
C LEU A 42 9.17 9.87 2.21
N GLU A 43 9.18 10.34 0.96
CA GLU A 43 8.17 11.21 0.36
C GLU A 43 7.28 10.45 -0.62
N LEU A 44 7.84 9.47 -1.33
CA LEU A 44 7.13 8.60 -2.26
C LEU A 44 7.33 7.13 -1.90
N LEU A 45 6.20 6.42 -1.80
CA LEU A 45 6.15 4.98 -1.64
C LEU A 45 5.28 4.40 -2.75
N ASN A 46 5.89 3.58 -3.63
CA ASN A 46 5.19 2.81 -4.64
C ASN A 46 5.47 1.33 -4.38
N VAL A 47 4.45 0.58 -3.98
CA VAL A 47 4.60 -0.86 -3.73
C VAL A 47 3.46 -1.64 -4.37
N SER A 48 3.73 -2.88 -4.77
CA SER A 48 2.69 -3.80 -5.23
C SER A 48 2.57 -4.97 -4.27
N ALA A 49 1.37 -5.55 -4.11
CA ALA A 49 1.15 -6.74 -3.32
C ALA A 49 1.99 -7.93 -3.79
N GLY A 50 2.30 -8.03 -5.09
CA GLY A 50 2.93 -9.21 -5.65
C GLY A 50 2.07 -10.45 -5.36
N TYR A 51 2.66 -11.50 -4.78
CA TYR A 51 1.94 -12.70 -4.35
C TYR A 51 1.39 -12.63 -2.92
N ALA A 52 1.76 -11.62 -2.14
CA ALA A 52 1.35 -11.47 -0.75
C ALA A 52 1.28 -9.98 -0.39
N HIS A 53 0.08 -9.47 -0.13
CA HIS A 53 -0.12 -8.06 0.22
C HIS A 53 0.45 -7.68 1.60
N GLU A 54 0.93 -8.65 2.40
CA GLU A 54 1.61 -8.45 3.70
C GLU A 54 0.85 -7.55 4.69
N ASN A 55 -0.49 -7.51 4.57
CA ASN A 55 -1.36 -6.55 5.28
C ASN A 55 -0.90 -5.09 5.16
N PHE A 56 -0.26 -4.71 4.05
CA PHE A 56 0.40 -3.42 3.85
C PHE A 56 -0.49 -2.21 4.18
N ILE A 57 -1.70 -2.17 3.60
CA ILE A 57 -2.66 -1.07 3.83
C ILE A 57 -3.13 -1.05 5.28
N GLU A 58 -3.36 -2.21 5.90
CA GLU A 58 -3.70 -2.26 7.33
C GLU A 58 -2.55 -1.76 8.20
N ASN A 59 -1.31 -2.19 7.94
CA ASN A 59 -0.14 -1.74 8.66
C ASN A 59 0.02 -0.22 8.54
N LEU A 60 -0.16 0.36 7.35
CA LEU A 60 -0.20 1.82 7.17
C LEU A 60 -1.26 2.51 8.04
N SER A 61 -2.39 1.84 8.30
CA SER A 61 -3.48 2.39 9.13
C SER A 61 -3.19 2.37 10.63
N ILE A 62 -2.15 1.64 11.05
CA ILE A 62 -1.78 1.46 12.46
C ILE A 62 -0.51 2.25 12.79
N TYR A 63 0.49 2.18 11.93
CA TYR A 63 1.82 2.72 12.21
C TYR A 63 2.00 4.12 11.61
N ASN A 64 2.16 5.10 12.49
CA ASN A 64 2.52 6.46 12.10
C ASN A 64 4.04 6.61 11.99
N CYS A 65 4.60 6.12 10.88
CA CYS A 65 6.05 6.13 10.64
C CYS A 65 6.48 6.88 9.37
N PHE A 66 5.57 7.56 8.67
CA PHE A 66 5.85 8.28 7.42
C PHE A 66 5.50 9.78 7.50
N PRO A 67 6.23 10.57 8.30
CA PRO A 67 5.88 11.98 8.51
C PRO A 67 6.00 12.85 7.24
N MET A 68 6.76 12.43 6.24
CA MET A 68 7.00 13.18 5.00
C MET A 68 6.29 12.61 3.77
N LEU A 69 5.50 11.54 3.90
CA LEU A 69 4.89 10.88 2.76
C LEU A 69 3.83 11.76 2.11
N THR A 70 4.04 12.09 0.84
CA THR A 70 3.12 12.88 0.02
C THR A 70 2.51 12.05 -1.11
N ASN A 71 3.17 10.97 -1.53
CA ASN A 71 2.77 10.14 -2.66
C ASN A 71 2.75 8.66 -2.26
N LEU A 72 1.58 8.05 -2.36
CA LEU A 72 1.40 6.61 -2.18
C LEU A 72 0.86 6.01 -3.48
N GLN A 73 1.50 4.96 -3.97
CA GLN A 73 0.99 4.11 -5.02
C GLN A 73 0.96 2.67 -4.51
N PHE A 74 -0.17 2.01 -4.68
CA PHE A 74 -0.36 0.63 -4.27
C PHE A 74 -0.96 -0.19 -5.41
N GLY A 75 -0.24 -1.23 -5.84
CA GLY A 75 -0.73 -2.24 -6.76
C GLY A 75 -1.32 -3.43 -6.02
N GLU A 76 -2.57 -3.77 -6.33
CA GLU A 76 -3.26 -4.91 -5.76
C GLU A 76 -2.75 -6.25 -6.32
N TYR A 77 -3.15 -7.36 -5.69
CA TYR A 77 -2.94 -8.69 -6.26
C TYR A 77 -3.55 -8.79 -7.67
N ASN A 78 -2.75 -9.29 -8.62
CA ASN A 78 -3.07 -9.18 -10.06
C ASN A 78 -3.18 -10.53 -10.79
N GLU A 79 -3.00 -11.67 -10.11
CA GLU A 79 -3.15 -12.99 -10.73
C GLU A 79 -4.65 -13.39 -10.74
N THR A 80 -5.48 -12.61 -11.45
CA THR A 80 -6.95 -12.72 -11.44
C THR A 80 -7.47 -14.04 -12.03
N TYR A 81 -6.62 -14.80 -12.74
CA TYR A 81 -6.98 -16.14 -13.24
C TYR A 81 -7.04 -17.21 -12.13
N MET A 82 -6.57 -16.92 -10.91
CA MET A 82 -6.63 -17.87 -9.80
C MET A 82 -7.99 -17.84 -9.12
N ASN A 83 -8.62 -19.00 -8.87
CA ASN A 83 -9.97 -19.06 -8.29
C ASN A 83 -10.14 -18.35 -6.94
N ASN A 84 -9.05 -18.19 -6.17
CA ASN A 84 -9.02 -17.56 -4.85
C ASN A 84 -8.38 -16.17 -4.87
N TYR A 85 -8.22 -15.53 -6.04
CA TYR A 85 -7.51 -14.24 -6.12
C TYR A 85 -8.14 -13.16 -5.23
N LEU A 86 -9.48 -13.16 -5.10
CA LEU A 86 -10.20 -12.22 -4.24
C LEU A 86 -9.76 -12.32 -2.77
N ASP A 87 -9.46 -13.54 -2.29
CA ASP A 87 -8.97 -13.77 -0.92
C ASP A 87 -7.54 -13.23 -0.71
N LEU A 88 -6.82 -12.94 -1.80
CA LEU A 88 -5.46 -12.42 -1.79
C LEU A 88 -5.39 -10.91 -2.03
N THR A 89 -6.55 -10.27 -2.22
CA THR A 89 -6.67 -8.82 -2.38
C THR A 89 -6.85 -8.13 -1.03
N THR A 90 -6.48 -6.86 -0.96
CA THR A 90 -6.66 -6.07 0.26
C THR A 90 -8.15 -5.86 0.57
N PRO A 91 -8.63 -6.26 1.77
CA PRO A 91 -10.00 -5.97 2.20
C PRO A 91 -10.32 -4.47 2.19
N PHE A 92 -11.51 -4.10 1.74
CA PHE A 92 -11.94 -2.70 1.65
C PHE A 92 -11.84 -1.95 3.00
N ASP A 93 -12.18 -2.63 4.10
CA ASP A 93 -12.12 -2.08 5.45
C ASP A 93 -10.71 -1.57 5.83
N HIS A 94 -9.64 -2.13 5.24
CA HIS A 94 -8.28 -1.64 5.47
C HIS A 94 -8.07 -0.24 4.91
N TYR A 95 -8.59 0.03 3.70
CA TYR A 95 -8.55 1.37 3.10
C TYR A 95 -9.37 2.37 3.92
N LYS A 96 -10.56 1.96 4.36
CA LYS A 96 -11.42 2.79 5.21
C LYS A 96 -10.73 3.15 6.52
N LYS A 97 -10.10 2.17 7.19
CA LYS A 97 -9.31 2.35 8.41
C LYS A 97 -8.13 3.30 8.18
N LEU A 98 -7.39 3.10 7.09
CA LEU A 98 -6.25 3.95 6.72
C LEU A 98 -6.66 5.42 6.57
N PHE A 99 -7.64 5.70 5.71
CA PHE A 99 -7.98 7.09 5.38
C PHE A 99 -8.80 7.77 6.48
N SER A 100 -9.42 7.02 7.39
CA SER A 100 -10.06 7.56 8.59
C SER A 100 -9.08 7.79 9.76
N SER A 101 -7.89 7.20 9.74
CA SER A 101 -6.93 7.26 10.86
C SER A 101 -6.26 8.64 11.07
N GLY A 102 -6.17 9.46 10.01
CA GLY A 102 -5.41 10.71 10.02
C GLY A 102 -3.88 10.52 10.01
N ILE A 103 -3.36 9.30 9.94
CA ILE A 103 -1.91 9.01 9.91
C ILE A 103 -1.24 9.64 8.68
N LEU A 104 -1.90 9.57 7.53
CA LEU A 104 -1.39 10.09 6.26
C LEU A 104 -1.76 11.56 6.02
N LYS A 105 -1.60 12.43 7.02
CA LYS A 105 -2.01 13.84 6.97
C LYS A 105 -1.37 14.68 5.85
N ASN A 106 -0.21 14.26 5.35
CA ASN A 106 0.55 14.98 4.33
C ASN A 106 0.33 14.42 2.92
N LEU A 107 -0.48 13.36 2.79
CA LEU A 107 -0.73 12.70 1.51
C LEU A 107 -1.39 13.68 0.53
N ARG A 108 -0.77 13.82 -0.64
CA ARG A 108 -1.24 14.67 -1.74
C ARG A 108 -1.73 13.85 -2.91
N MET A 109 -1.21 12.64 -3.07
CA MET A 109 -1.58 11.74 -4.15
C MET A 109 -1.65 10.30 -3.66
N PHE A 110 -2.75 9.64 -4.00
CA PHE A 110 -2.92 8.20 -3.88
C PHE A 110 -3.28 7.62 -5.25
N ILE A 111 -2.51 6.64 -5.70
CA ILE A 111 -2.79 5.86 -6.91
C ILE A 111 -3.05 4.43 -6.48
N LEU A 112 -4.25 3.93 -6.78
CA LEU A 112 -4.63 2.55 -6.54
C LEU A 112 -4.68 1.80 -7.86
N GLU A 113 -3.89 0.76 -7.95
CA GLU A 113 -3.64 -0.01 -9.16
C GLU A 113 -4.35 -1.36 -9.07
N ASN A 114 -5.21 -1.61 -10.06
CA ASN A 114 -6.03 -2.79 -10.22
C ASN A 114 -6.89 -3.21 -9.01
N PRO A 115 -7.59 -2.29 -8.32
CA PRO A 115 -8.40 -2.67 -7.18
C PRO A 115 -9.64 -3.47 -7.59
N VAL A 116 -9.97 -4.46 -6.77
CA VAL A 116 -11.24 -5.21 -6.83
C VAL A 116 -12.43 -4.45 -6.21
N CYS A 117 -12.21 -3.19 -5.81
CA CYS A 117 -13.23 -2.37 -5.18
C CYS A 117 -14.39 -2.03 -6.14
N SER A 118 -15.61 -2.04 -5.60
CA SER A 118 -16.81 -1.57 -6.30
C SER A 118 -16.76 -0.06 -6.56
N GLU A 119 -17.62 0.45 -7.44
CA GLU A 119 -17.70 1.90 -7.68
C GLU A 119 -18.16 2.67 -6.44
N GLU A 120 -19.03 2.07 -5.61
CA GLU A 120 -19.46 2.62 -4.32
C GLU A 120 -18.29 2.74 -3.34
N GLU A 121 -17.47 1.69 -3.24
CA GLU A 121 -16.28 1.66 -2.40
C GLU A 121 -15.24 2.70 -2.85
N LEU A 122 -15.01 2.81 -4.16
CA LEU A 122 -14.11 3.83 -4.72
C LEU A 122 -14.63 5.25 -4.48
N SER A 123 -15.95 5.46 -4.55
CA SER A 123 -16.59 6.73 -4.21
C SER A 123 -16.42 7.09 -2.72
N GLU A 124 -16.49 6.09 -1.83
CA GLU A 124 -16.22 6.27 -0.40
C GLU A 124 -14.75 6.66 -0.15
N ILE A 125 -13.78 5.97 -0.77
CA ILE A 125 -12.35 6.34 -0.68
C ILE A 125 -12.13 7.77 -1.16
N LYS A 126 -12.73 8.14 -2.30
CA LYS A 126 -12.63 9.50 -2.86
C LYS A 126 -13.18 10.55 -1.89
N THR A 127 -14.24 10.23 -1.16
CA THR A 127 -14.82 11.11 -0.14
C THR A 127 -13.88 11.28 1.05
N LEU A 128 -13.26 10.20 1.52
CA LEU A 128 -12.28 10.23 2.62
C LEU A 128 -11.01 11.00 2.22
N LEU A 129 -10.63 10.94 0.94
CA LEU A 129 -9.45 11.60 0.36
C LEU A 129 -9.76 12.96 -0.30
N LYS A 130 -10.78 13.70 0.16
CA LYS A 130 -11.23 14.96 -0.48
C LYS A 130 -10.13 15.99 -0.78
N ASP A 131 -9.08 16.05 0.04
CA ASP A 131 -7.95 16.99 -0.08
C ASP A 131 -6.70 16.36 -0.75
N CYS A 132 -6.84 15.15 -1.27
CA CYS A 132 -5.79 14.34 -1.91
C CYS A 132 -6.22 13.97 -3.34
N GLN A 133 -5.29 14.03 -4.29
CA GLN A 133 -5.55 13.51 -5.63
C GLN A 133 -5.65 11.98 -5.56
N PHE A 134 -6.83 11.44 -5.85
CA PHE A 134 -7.05 10.00 -5.93
C PHE A 134 -7.22 9.57 -7.38
N ARG A 135 -6.46 8.56 -7.81
CA ARG A 135 -6.57 7.95 -9.13
C ARG A 135 -6.65 6.43 -9.00
N VAL A 136 -7.46 5.86 -9.87
CA VAL A 136 -7.55 4.41 -10.07
C VAL A 136 -7.01 4.09 -11.45
N ILE A 137 -6.14 3.09 -11.54
CA ILE A 137 -5.66 2.56 -12.81
C ILE A 137 -6.12 1.09 -12.86
N ARG A 138 -6.95 0.75 -13.85
CA ARG A 138 -7.38 -0.64 -14.11
C ARG A 138 -6.78 -1.11 -15.42
N TRP A 139 -6.35 -2.36 -15.46
CA TRP A 139 -5.91 -3.02 -16.68
C TRP A 139 -6.38 -4.48 -16.77
N SER A 140 -6.84 -5.10 -15.67
CA SER A 140 -7.67 -6.31 -15.77
C SER A 140 -9.09 -5.94 -16.19
N SER A 141 -9.69 -6.83 -16.96
CA SER A 141 -11.08 -6.74 -17.43
C SER A 141 -12.12 -7.23 -16.41
N GLU A 142 -11.68 -7.68 -15.24
CA GLU A 142 -12.51 -8.04 -14.08
C GLU A 142 -12.57 -6.91 -13.06
#